data_AF-A0A380WDS3-F1
#
_entry.id   AF-A0A380WDS3-F1
#
_cell.length_a   1.000
_cell.length_b   1.000
_cell.length_c   1.000
_cell.angle_alpha   90.00
_cell.angle_beta   90.00
_cell.angle_gamma   90.00
#
_symmetry.space_group_name_H-M   'P 1'
#
loop_
_entity.id
_entity.type
_entity.pdbx_description
1 polymer ?
#
loop_
_entity_poly.entity_id
_entity_poly.type
_entity_poly.pdbx_seq_one_letter_code
_entity_poly.pdbx_strand_id
1 'polypeptide(L)'
;MPMVVADEEGLLFGYYLQASGRVPFETCAIVSAGPYLALKFGYPNDEVLGGHRYAPLGLAAYEAYEVLDSEWIDEMRTANRVHRQHSDALFARYRHFVFAFHDSVLEFVASRAPEVKCLRGELRGLLFAEVGGQTKNG
;
A
#
# COMPACT_ATOMS: atom_id res chain seq x y z
N MET A 1 4.54 10.53 8.57
CA MET A 1 3.91 9.47 9.38
C MET A 1 2.66 8.98 8.66
N PRO A 2 2.67 7.74 8.14
CA PRO A 2 1.48 7.11 7.56
C PRO A 2 0.57 6.50 8.64
N MET A 3 -0.71 6.36 8.33
CA MET A 3 -1.70 5.61 9.10
C MET A 3 -2.36 4.58 8.19
N VAL A 4 -2.50 3.35 8.67
CA VAL A 4 -3.01 2.22 7.88
C VAL A 4 -4.23 1.61 8.59
N VAL A 5 -5.30 1.39 7.84
CA VAL A 5 -6.51 0.66 8.24
C VAL A 5 -6.68 -0.48 7.23
N ALA A 6 -6.71 -1.71 7.71
CA ALA A 6 -6.87 -2.88 6.88
C ALA A 6 -7.81 -3.86 7.58
N ASP A 7 -8.78 -4.38 6.82
CA ASP A 7 -9.74 -5.39 7.25
C ASP A 7 -9.94 -6.41 6.11
N GLU A 8 -11.00 -7.22 6.14
CA GLU A 8 -11.27 -8.18 5.07
C GLU A 8 -11.82 -7.52 3.79
N GLU A 9 -12.35 -6.30 3.88
CA GLU A 9 -13.02 -5.59 2.79
C GLU A 9 -12.06 -4.71 2.00
N GLY A 10 -11.05 -4.12 2.65
CA GLY A 10 -10.13 -3.23 1.96
C GLY A 10 -8.89 -2.82 2.76
N LEU A 11 -7.96 -2.20 2.02
CA LEU A 11 -6.80 -1.52 2.55
C LEU A 11 -6.97 -0.03 2.31
N LEU A 12 -6.96 0.75 3.37
CA LEU A 12 -6.97 2.20 3.33
C LEU A 12 -5.79 2.73 4.14
N PHE A 13 -5.03 3.66 3.59
CA PHE A 13 -3.99 4.34 4.36
C PHE A 13 -3.91 5.79 3.97
N GLY A 14 -3.32 6.60 4.84
CA GLY A 14 -3.09 7.99 4.51
C GLY A 14 -1.84 8.54 5.17
N TYR A 15 -1.33 9.63 4.59
CA TYR A 15 -0.14 10.31 5.06
C TYR A 15 -0.18 11.78 4.67
N TYR A 16 0.50 12.62 5.44
CA TYR A 16 0.66 14.03 5.11
C TYR A 16 1.55 14.19 3.89
N LEU A 17 1.11 15.02 2.94
CA LEU A 17 1.95 15.50 1.86
C LEU A 17 2.84 16.62 2.38
N GLN A 18 4.11 16.64 1.96
CA GLN A 18 4.95 17.79 2.24
C GLN A 18 4.41 19.00 1.49
N ALA A 19 4.24 20.10 2.21
CA ALA A 19 3.87 21.38 1.62
C ALA A 19 4.99 21.81 0.65
N SER A 20 4.70 21.74 -0.64
CA SER A 20 5.44 22.42 -1.70
C SER A 20 4.50 23.46 -2.29
N GLY A 21 4.96 24.49 -3.00
CA GLY A 21 4.11 25.62 -3.44
C GLY A 21 2.83 25.27 -4.25
N ARG A 22 2.59 23.99 -4.58
CA ARG A 22 1.37 23.45 -5.20
C ARG A 22 0.45 22.68 -4.24
N VAL A 23 0.93 22.31 -3.05
CA VAL A 23 0.24 21.53 -2.03
C VAL A 23 0.02 22.41 -0.79
N PRO A 24 -1.24 22.74 -0.45
CA PRO A 24 -1.54 23.51 0.75
C PRO A 24 -1.05 22.82 2.03
N PHE A 25 -0.78 23.61 3.08
CA PHE A 25 -0.54 23.07 4.42
C PHE A 25 -1.69 22.14 4.85
N GLU A 26 -1.34 21.07 5.58
CA GLU A 26 -2.28 20.06 6.09
C GLU A 26 -3.03 19.31 4.98
N THR A 27 -2.42 19.15 3.82
CA THR A 27 -2.95 18.23 2.79
C THR A 27 -2.49 16.82 3.10
N CYS A 28 -3.44 15.88 3.13
CA CYS A 28 -3.22 14.46 3.26
C CYS A 28 -3.49 13.75 1.93
N ALA A 29 -2.68 12.75 1.60
CA ALA A 29 -3.05 11.72 0.64
C ALA A 29 -3.81 10.63 1.40
N ILE A 30 -5.02 10.31 0.93
CA ILE A 30 -5.79 9.14 1.34
C ILE A 30 -5.76 8.15 0.19
N VAL A 31 -5.29 6.95 0.44
CA VAL A 31 -5.04 5.91 -0.55
C VAL A 31 -5.87 4.69 -0.24
N SER A 32 -6.69 4.26 -1.20
CA SER A 32 -7.48 3.03 -1.11
C SER A 32 -6.95 1.99 -2.10
N ALA A 33 -6.88 0.75 -1.64
CA ALA A 33 -6.54 -0.40 -2.46
C ALA A 33 -7.43 -1.57 -2.09
N GLY A 34 -7.99 -2.24 -3.10
CA GLY A 34 -8.86 -3.38 -2.86
C GLY A 34 -9.32 -4.07 -4.13
N PRO A 35 -9.71 -5.36 -4.03
CA PRO A 35 -9.37 -6.30 -2.96
C PRO A 35 -7.85 -6.51 -2.81
N TYR A 36 -7.35 -6.55 -1.57
CA TYR A 36 -5.95 -6.85 -1.26
C TYR A 36 -5.78 -8.29 -0.76
N LEU A 37 -4.56 -8.82 -0.87
CA LEU A 37 -4.22 -10.20 -0.52
C LEU A 37 -3.27 -10.29 0.66
N ALA A 38 -2.30 -9.37 0.73
CA ALA A 38 -1.28 -9.37 1.77
C ALA A 38 -0.77 -7.95 2.03
N LEU A 39 -0.28 -7.72 3.24
CA LEU A 39 0.20 -6.44 3.74
C LEU A 39 1.44 -6.66 4.62
N LYS A 40 2.46 -5.81 4.47
CA LYS A 40 3.58 -5.63 5.39
C LYS A 40 3.72 -4.15 5.69
N PHE A 41 3.91 -3.78 6.95
CA PHE A 41 4.06 -2.38 7.35
C PHE A 41 5.02 -2.26 8.53
N GLY A 42 5.94 -1.29 8.47
CA GLY A 42 6.93 -1.03 9.51
C GLY A 42 8.32 -1.01 8.92
N TYR A 43 9.20 -1.91 9.35
CA TYR A 43 10.60 -2.00 8.89
C TYR A 43 10.70 -2.20 7.35
N PRO A 44 11.70 -1.60 6.67
CA PRO A 44 12.76 -0.70 7.16
C PRO A 44 12.35 0.78 7.24
N ASN A 45 13.16 1.60 7.92
CA ASN A 45 13.13 3.07 7.78
C ASN A 45 14.06 3.52 6.64
N ASP A 46 14.12 4.83 6.36
CA ASP A 46 14.94 5.38 5.29
C ASP A 46 16.45 5.17 5.47
N GLU A 47 16.96 5.29 6.71
CA GLU A 47 18.39 5.07 7.05
C GLU A 47 18.88 3.66 6.70
N VAL A 48 18.01 2.66 6.83
CA VAL A 48 18.33 1.26 6.55
C VAL A 48 17.63 0.73 5.29
N LEU A 49 17.02 1.61 4.49
CA LEU A 49 16.30 1.23 3.27
C LEU A 49 17.21 0.55 2.25
N GLY A 50 18.51 0.87 2.26
CA GLY A 50 19.52 0.18 1.44
C GLY A 50 19.63 -1.33 1.69
N GLY A 51 19.15 -1.82 2.84
CA GLY A 51 19.05 -3.26 3.15
C GLY A 51 17.76 -3.92 2.64
N HIS A 52 16.83 -3.14 2.07
CA HIS A 52 15.60 -3.70 1.51
C HIS A 52 15.88 -4.53 0.26
N ARG A 53 15.14 -5.63 0.06
CA ARG A 53 15.33 -6.56 -1.07
C ARG A 53 15.25 -5.90 -2.45
N TYR A 54 14.52 -4.80 -2.57
CA TYR A 54 14.40 -4.01 -3.82
C TYR A 54 15.30 -2.78 -3.90
N ALA A 55 16.11 -2.48 -2.88
CA ALA A 55 17.06 -1.37 -2.95
C ALA A 55 18.04 -1.48 -4.14
N PRO A 56 18.58 -2.68 -4.48
CA PRO A 56 19.42 -2.84 -5.68
C PRO A 56 18.68 -2.59 -7.00
N LEU A 57 17.35 -2.63 -7.00
CA LEU A 57 16.49 -2.42 -8.18
C LEU A 57 16.01 -0.97 -8.29
N GLY A 58 16.46 -0.08 -7.41
CA GLY A 58 16.13 1.35 -7.46
C GLY A 58 15.05 1.79 -6.49
N LEU A 59 14.66 0.97 -5.50
CA LEU A 59 13.78 1.43 -4.42
C LEU A 59 14.48 2.56 -3.64
N ALA A 60 13.87 3.75 -3.65
CA ALA A 60 14.31 4.91 -2.89
C ALA A 60 13.26 5.34 -1.84
N ALA A 61 13.71 6.13 -0.86
CA ALA A 61 12.84 6.66 0.17
C ALA A 61 11.87 7.71 -0.40
N TYR A 62 10.72 7.89 0.25
CA TYR A 62 9.71 8.91 -0.08
C TYR A 62 8.99 8.72 -1.42
N GLU A 63 9.05 7.50 -1.97
CA GLU A 63 8.46 7.18 -3.27
C GLU A 63 7.54 5.95 -3.19
N ALA A 64 6.70 5.82 -4.23
CA ALA A 64 5.77 4.72 -4.39
C ALA A 64 6.08 3.96 -5.68
N TYR A 65 6.05 2.64 -5.62
CA TYR A 65 6.47 1.75 -6.68
C TYR A 65 5.45 0.63 -6.89
N GLU A 66 5.36 0.18 -8.14
CA GLU A 66 4.84 -1.14 -8.47
C GLU A 66 6.02 -2.07 -8.77
N VAL A 67 6.04 -3.22 -8.10
CA VAL A 67 7.04 -4.26 -8.32
C VAL A 67 6.52 -5.18 -9.42
N LEU A 68 7.15 -5.09 -10.59
CA LEU A 68 6.94 -6.02 -11.69
C LEU A 68 7.65 -7.35 -11.40
N ASP A 69 7.10 -8.46 -11.88
CA ASP A 69 7.64 -9.81 -11.65
C ASP A 69 7.91 -10.11 -10.16
N SER A 70 6.92 -9.81 -9.33
CA SER A 70 7.02 -9.90 -7.87
C SER A 70 7.26 -11.33 -7.38
N GLU A 71 8.46 -11.56 -6.83
CA GLU A 71 8.81 -12.80 -6.12
C GLU A 71 7.82 -13.11 -4.99
N TRP A 72 7.28 -12.09 -4.32
CA TRP A 72 6.33 -12.29 -3.22
C TRP A 72 4.98 -12.83 -3.74
N ILE A 73 4.53 -12.39 -4.92
CA ILE A 73 3.34 -12.97 -5.58
C ILE A 73 3.62 -14.41 -5.98
N ASP A 74 4.81 -14.72 -6.49
CA ASP A 74 5.20 -16.07 -6.89
C ASP A 74 5.34 -17.03 -5.68
N GLU A 75 5.86 -16.55 -4.56
CA GLU A 75 5.88 -17.26 -3.28
C GLU A 75 4.45 -17.61 -2.83
N MET A 76 3.55 -16.63 -2.83
CA MET A 76 2.14 -16.86 -2.45
C MET A 76 1.43 -17.81 -3.43
N ARG A 77 1.70 -17.68 -4.73
CA ARG A 77 1.19 -18.61 -5.76
C ARG A 77 1.64 -20.03 -5.46
N THR A 78 2.93 -20.21 -5.17
CA THR A 78 3.53 -21.51 -4.89
C THR A 78 2.97 -22.11 -3.60
N ALA A 79 2.84 -21.31 -2.53
CA ALA A 79 2.27 -21.74 -1.27
C ALA A 79 0.80 -22.19 -1.42
N ASN A 80 0.02 -21.55 -2.29
CA ASN A 80 -1.39 -21.92 -2.51
C ASN A 80 -1.56 -23.28 -3.23
N ARG A 81 -0.51 -23.84 -3.84
CA ARG A 81 -0.58 -25.14 -4.55
C ARG A 81 -0.86 -26.34 -3.64
N VAL A 82 -0.74 -26.18 -2.32
CA VAL A 82 -1.14 -27.22 -1.34
C VAL A 82 -2.65 -27.48 -1.34
N HIS A 83 -3.45 -26.58 -1.93
CA HIS A 83 -4.89 -26.76 -2.09
C HIS A 83 -5.24 -27.51 -3.39
N ARG A 84 -6.11 -28.53 -3.27
CA ARG A 84 -6.54 -29.44 -4.36
C ARG A 84 -7.28 -28.75 -5.53
N GLN A 85 -7.71 -27.51 -5.37
CA GLN A 85 -8.41 -26.70 -6.39
C GLN A 85 -7.62 -25.47 -6.82
N HIS A 86 -6.30 -25.46 -6.63
CA HIS A 86 -5.49 -24.28 -6.98
C HIS A 86 -5.62 -23.95 -8.48
N SER A 87 -5.79 -22.66 -8.75
CA SER A 87 -5.69 -22.09 -10.09
C SER A 87 -4.68 -20.97 -10.02
N ASP A 88 -3.52 -21.18 -10.65
CA ASP A 88 -2.47 -20.18 -10.77
C ASP A 88 -3.01 -18.88 -11.43
N ALA A 89 -4.09 -18.98 -12.21
CA ALA A 89 -4.77 -17.84 -12.82
C ALA A 89 -5.37 -16.86 -11.80
N LEU A 90 -5.62 -17.28 -10.56
CA LEU A 90 -6.08 -16.37 -9.49
C LEU A 90 -5.02 -15.33 -9.13
N PHE A 91 -3.73 -15.66 -9.28
CA PHE A 91 -2.62 -14.77 -8.96
C PHE A 91 -2.29 -13.79 -10.08
N ALA A 92 -2.72 -14.06 -11.32
CA ALA A 92 -2.39 -13.25 -12.50
C ALA A 92 -2.94 -11.82 -12.45
N ARG A 93 -3.99 -11.57 -11.66
CA ARG A 93 -4.59 -10.24 -11.48
C ARG A 93 -3.94 -9.41 -10.39
N TYR A 94 -3.13 -10.03 -9.52
CA TYR A 94 -2.56 -9.33 -8.38
C TYR A 94 -1.29 -8.59 -8.78
N ARG A 95 -1.11 -7.44 -8.15
CA ARG A 95 -0.03 -6.48 -8.37
C ARG A 95 0.57 -6.13 -7.02
N HIS A 96 1.87 -5.91 -6.97
CA HIS A 96 2.61 -5.65 -5.74
C HIS A 96 3.05 -4.19 -5.71
N PHE A 97 2.71 -3.49 -4.63
CA PHE A 97 3.03 -2.09 -4.42
C PHE A 97 3.90 -1.90 -3.18
N VAL A 98 4.77 -0.90 -3.24
CA VAL A 98 5.67 -0.50 -2.15
C VAL A 98 5.61 1.02 -2.00
N PHE A 99 5.33 1.50 -0.80
CA PHE A 99 5.40 2.91 -0.44
C PHE A 99 6.49 3.07 0.63
N ALA A 100 7.56 3.77 0.30
CA ALA A 100 8.66 4.04 1.22
C ALA A 100 8.44 5.41 1.89
N PHE A 101 8.30 5.42 3.21
CA PHE A 101 8.22 6.62 4.03
C PHE A 101 9.51 6.84 4.82
N HIS A 102 9.56 7.90 5.62
CA HIS A 102 10.68 8.21 6.51
C HIS A 102 10.98 7.04 7.47
N ASP A 103 10.00 6.67 8.30
CA ASP A 103 10.20 5.71 9.39
C ASP A 103 9.76 4.29 9.04
N SER A 104 9.14 4.10 7.88
CA SER A 104 8.54 2.82 7.53
C SER A 104 8.36 2.60 6.04
N VAL A 105 8.25 1.33 5.67
CA VAL A 105 7.78 0.89 4.36
C VAL A 105 6.42 0.22 4.52
N LEU A 106 5.51 0.54 3.60
CA LEU A 106 4.24 -0.16 3.43
C LEU A 106 4.30 -0.96 2.12
N GLU A 107 4.25 -2.28 2.21
CA GLU A 107 4.15 -3.16 1.05
C GLU A 107 2.81 -3.88 1.04
N PHE A 108 2.16 -3.97 -0.11
CA PHE A 108 0.92 -4.72 -0.21
C PHE A 108 0.73 -5.33 -1.60
N VAL A 109 -0.06 -6.39 -1.65
CA VAL A 109 -0.47 -7.04 -2.90
C VAL A 109 -1.97 -6.83 -3.08
N ALA A 110 -2.37 -6.22 -4.19
CA ALA A 110 -3.77 -5.92 -4.49
C ALA A 110 -4.13 -6.25 -5.94
N SER A 111 -5.41 -6.51 -6.17
CA SER A 111 -5.92 -6.85 -7.51
C SER A 111 -6.09 -5.64 -8.44
N ARG A 112 -5.92 -4.43 -7.91
CA ARG A 112 -6.06 -3.15 -8.63
C ARG A 112 -4.97 -2.18 -8.18
N ALA A 113 -4.72 -1.18 -9.02
CA ALA A 113 -3.87 -0.06 -8.61
C ALA A 113 -4.51 0.70 -7.45
N PRO A 114 -3.70 1.26 -6.52
CA PRO A 114 -4.21 2.13 -5.49
C PRO A 114 -4.80 3.41 -6.08
N GLU A 115 -5.94 3.83 -5.56
CA GLU A 115 -6.55 5.12 -5.87
C GLU A 115 -6.13 6.15 -4.82
N VAL A 116 -5.80 7.37 -5.25
CA VAL A 116 -5.31 8.44 -4.36
C VAL A 116 -6.26 9.63 -4.38
N LYS A 117 -6.68 10.07 -3.21
CA LYS A 117 -7.42 11.31 -2.98
C LYS A 117 -6.57 12.28 -2.16
N CYS A 118 -6.41 13.51 -2.64
CA CYS A 118 -5.75 14.56 -1.86
C CYS A 118 -6.80 15.42 -1.16
N LEU A 119 -6.80 15.39 0.16
CA LEU A 119 -7.79 16.07 0.99
C LEU A 119 -7.09 16.97 2.00
N ARG A 120 -7.66 18.14 2.27
CA ARG A 120 -7.16 19.04 3.32
C ARG A 120 -7.82 18.70 4.64
N GLY A 121 -7.02 18.61 5.70
CA GLY A 121 -7.51 18.40 7.06
C GLY A 121 -6.59 17.52 7.90
N GLU A 122 -7.12 17.13 9.06
CA GLU A 122 -6.43 16.22 9.97
C GLU A 122 -6.52 14.77 9.48
N LEU A 123 -5.39 14.06 9.49
CA LEU A 123 -5.24 12.77 8.84
C LEU A 123 -6.19 11.71 9.40
N ARG A 124 -6.33 11.60 10.73
CA ARG A 124 -7.20 10.60 11.36
C ARG A 124 -8.65 10.84 10.97
N GLY A 125 -9.13 12.06 11.11
CA GLY A 125 -10.51 12.44 10.77
C GLY A 125 -10.85 12.13 9.31
N LEU A 126 -9.95 12.46 8.39
CA LEU A 126 -10.12 12.16 6.96
C LEU A 126 -10.12 10.65 6.69
N LEU A 127 -9.21 9.90 7.31
CA LEU A 127 -9.10 8.45 7.13
C LEU A 127 -10.35 7.72 7.65
N PHE A 128 -10.81 8.04 8.86
CA PHE A 128 -12.00 7.44 9.45
C PHE A 128 -13.30 7.83 8.72
N ALA A 129 -13.36 9.04 8.17
CA ALA A 129 -14.49 9.45 7.34
C ALA A 129 -14.59 8.60 6.06
N GLU A 130 -13.46 8.25 5.44
CA GLU A 130 -13.44 7.40 4.26
C GLU A 130 -13.83 5.96 4.60
N VAL A 131 -13.33 5.38 5.70
CA VAL A 131 -13.76 4.05 6.20
C VAL A 131 -15.27 4.01 6.44
N GLY A 132 -15.82 5.03 7.10
CA GLY A 132 -17.26 5.15 7.35
C GLY A 132 -18.11 5.42 6.11
N GLY A 133 -17.49 5.86 5.00
CA GLY A 133 -18.13 6.04 3.71
C GLY A 133 -18.21 4.75 2.89
N GLN A 134 -17.18 3.90 2.96
CA GLN A 134 -17.16 2.59 2.28
C GLN A 134 -18.25 1.65 2.83
N THR A 135 -18.45 1.63 4.14
CA THR A 135 -19.47 0.81 4.83
C THR A 135 -20.92 1.19 4.52
N LYS A 136 -21.19 2.35 3.93
CA LYS A 136 -22.56 2.79 3.56
C LYS A 136 -22.95 2.46 2.12
N ASN A 137 -21.99 2.05 1.29
CA ASN A 137 -22.17 1.79 -0.14
C ASN A 137 -22.09 0.28 -0.49
N GLY A 138 -22.03 -0.59 0.51
CA GLY A 138 -22.00 -2.06 0.38
C GLY A 138 -23.35 -2.73 0.59
#